data_AF-A0A086R0I7-F1
#
_entry.id   AF-A0A086R0I7-F1
#
_cell.length_a   1.000
_cell.length_b   1.000
_cell.length_c   1.000
_cell.angle_alpha   90.00
_cell.angle_beta   90.00
_cell.angle_gamma   90.00
#
_symmetry.space_group_name_H-M   'P 1'
#
loop_
_entity.id
_entity.type
_entity.pdbx_description
1 polymer ?
#
loop_
_entity_poly.entity_id
_entity_poly.type
_entity_poly.pdbx_seq_one_letter_code
_entity_poly.pdbx_strand_id
1 'polypeptide(L)'
;MAEVEVYERDLHRLILNFFTVNGFGEAAAEFAQETGLQPDMPLASITRRSQIREAVLEGRMEEALRLIDLVDPQVTAKAKELET
;
A
#
# COMPACT_ATOMS: atom_id res chain seq x y z
N MET A 1 -4.58 -10.74 -35.93
CA MET A 1 -4.66 -10.28 -34.53
C MET A 1 -4.84 -8.78 -34.61
N ALA A 2 -5.90 -8.22 -34.00
CA ALA A 2 -6.08 -6.78 -33.98
C ALA A 2 -4.98 -6.15 -33.10
N GLU A 3 -4.36 -5.09 -33.60
CA GLU A 3 -3.37 -4.32 -32.85
C GLU A 3 -4.09 -3.59 -31.72
N VAL A 4 -3.66 -3.83 -30.47
CA VAL A 4 -4.25 -3.18 -29.30
C VAL A 4 -3.54 -1.85 -29.12
N GLU A 5 -4.28 -0.74 -29.22
CA GLU A 5 -3.74 0.57 -28.89
C GLU A 5 -3.51 0.66 -27.37
N VAL A 6 -2.28 0.98 -26.98
CA VAL A 6 -1.89 1.21 -25.58
C VAL A 6 -1.56 2.68 -25.43
N TYR A 7 -2.32 3.37 -24.58
CA TYR A 7 -2.06 4.78 -24.27
C TYR A 7 -1.05 4.89 -23.11
N GLU A 8 -0.11 5.82 -23.25
CA GLU A 8 0.90 6.13 -22.24
C GLU A 8 0.30 6.38 -20.85
N ARG A 9 -0.82 7.10 -20.81
CA ARG A 9 -1.55 7.38 -19.56
C ARG A 9 -2.03 6.11 -18.85
N ASP A 10 -2.40 5.08 -19.60
CA ASP A 10 -2.84 3.81 -19.01
C ASP A 10 -1.65 3.02 -18.46
N LEU A 11 -0.49 3.09 -19.11
CA LEU A 11 0.76 2.54 -18.58
C LEU A 11 1.17 3.25 -17.29
N HIS A 12 1.12 4.59 -17.26
CA HIS A 12 1.43 5.36 -16.06
C HIS A 12 0.50 4.99 -14.89
N ARG A 13 -0.80 4.81 -15.14
CA ARG A 13 -1.73 4.31 -14.11
C ARG A 13 -1.34 2.94 -13.60
N LEU A 14 -0.94 2.03 -14.49
CA LEU A 14 -0.57 0.68 -14.12
C LEU A 14 0.71 0.65 -13.26
N ILE A 15 1.69 1.49 -13.61
CA ILE A 15 2.93 1.66 -12.84
C ILE A 15 2.64 2.28 -11.47
N LEU A 16 1.83 3.34 -11.41
CA LEU A 16 1.46 3.98 -10.14
C LEU A 16 0.68 3.03 -9.23
N ASN A 17 -0.22 2.21 -9.80
CA ASN A 17 -0.91 1.15 -9.07
C ASN A 17 0.08 0.11 -8.53
N PHE A 18 1.05 -0.31 -9.33
CA PHE A 18 2.09 -1.24 -8.88
C PHE A 18 2.87 -0.69 -7.67
N PHE A 19 3.29 0.58 -7.69
CA PHE A 19 3.95 1.21 -6.55
C PHE A 19 3.04 1.26 -5.32
N THR A 20 1.78 1.60 -5.54
CA THR A 20 0.78 1.71 -4.50
C THR A 20 0.54 0.35 -3.83
N VAL A 21 0.17 -0.69 -4.58
CA VAL A 21 -0.15 -2.02 -4.02
C VAL A 21 1.03 -2.60 -3.25
N ASN A 22 2.24 -2.50 -3.79
CA ASN A 22 3.43 -3.07 -3.18
C ASN A 22 4.00 -2.25 -2.01
N GLY A 23 3.47 -1.07 -1.72
CA GLY A 23 3.92 -0.26 -0.59
C GLY A 23 5.15 0.61 -0.88
N PHE A 24 5.47 0.85 -2.15
CA PHE A 24 6.58 1.71 -2.57
C PHE A 24 6.18 3.19 -2.50
N GLY A 25 6.02 3.72 -1.28
CA GLY A 25 5.47 5.06 -1.04
C GLY A 25 6.28 6.20 -1.66
N GLU A 26 7.60 6.16 -1.56
CA GLU A 26 8.50 7.18 -2.12
C GLU A 26 8.44 7.18 -3.65
N ALA A 27 8.55 6.00 -4.28
CA ALA A 27 8.41 5.86 -5.73
C ALA A 27 7.03 6.31 -6.23
N ALA A 28 5.96 5.99 -5.49
CA ALA A 28 4.61 6.48 -5.81
C ALA A 28 4.50 8.01 -5.73
N ALA A 29 5.20 8.66 -4.79
CA ALA A 29 5.19 10.11 -4.62
C ALA A 29 5.91 10.83 -5.77
N GLU A 30 7.14 10.43 -6.08
CA GLU A 30 7.93 10.98 -7.18
C GLU A 30 7.21 10.76 -8.52
N PHE A 31 6.70 9.55 -8.77
CA PHE A 31 6.02 9.23 -10.02
C PHE A 31 4.69 9.99 -10.18
N ALA A 32 3.95 10.20 -9.09
CA ALA A 32 2.74 11.02 -9.10
C ALA A 32 3.05 12.50 -9.44
N GLN A 33 4.16 13.03 -8.92
CA GLN A 33 4.62 14.38 -9.22
C GLN A 33 5.01 14.53 -10.70
N GLU A 34 5.73 13.56 -11.27
CA GLU A 34 6.16 13.59 -12.67
C GLU A 34 5.00 13.43 -13.66
N THR A 35 4.06 12.52 -13.38
CA THR A 35 2.98 12.19 -14.32
C THR A 35 1.70 13.02 -14.12
N GLY A 36 1.60 13.74 -13.00
CA GLY A 36 0.37 14.43 -12.58
C GLY A 36 -0.80 13.49 -12.25
N LEU A 37 -0.56 12.18 -12.17
CA LEU A 37 -1.54 11.20 -11.73
C LEU A 37 -1.56 11.15 -10.20
N GLN A 38 -2.75 10.91 -9.63
CA GLN A 38 -2.87 10.68 -8.20
C GLN A 38 -3.06 9.18 -7.92
N PRO A 39 -2.40 8.64 -6.88
CA PRO A 39 -2.66 7.27 -6.45
C PRO A 39 -4.08 7.15 -5.89
N ASP A 40 -4.68 5.97 -6.04
CA ASP A 40 -6.05 5.69 -5.58
C ASP A 40 -6.20 5.71 -4.04
N MET A 41 -5.08 5.81 -3.31
CA MET A 41 -5.05 5.92 -1.87
C MET A 41 -3.99 6.92 -1.39
N PRO A 42 -4.15 7.50 -0.18
CA PRO A 42 -3.18 8.46 0.34
C PRO A 42 -1.77 7.85 0.46
N LEU A 43 -0.74 8.58 0.06
CA LEU A 43 0.67 8.16 0.14
C LEU A 43 1.05 7.69 1.57
N ALA A 44 0.55 8.38 2.60
CA ALA A 44 0.76 8.00 4.00
C ALA A 44 0.23 6.58 4.32
N SER A 45 -0.87 6.18 3.68
CA SER A 45 -1.44 4.83 3.85
C SER A 45 -0.60 3.75 3.15
N ILE A 46 0.06 4.10 2.04
CA ILE A 46 1.01 3.22 1.34
C ILE A 46 2.21 2.93 2.25
N THR A 47 2.80 3.98 2.84
CA THR A 47 3.94 3.86 3.76
C THR A 47 3.59 3.02 4.99
N ARG A 48 2.44 3.27 5.62
CA ARG A 48 1.99 2.49 6.79
C ARG A 48 1.87 1.00 6.49
N ARG A 49 1.31 0.61 5.33
CA ARG A 49 1.23 -0.80 4.94
C ARG A 49 2.60 -1.44 4.74
N SER A 50 3.56 -0.68 4.20
CA SER A 50 4.94 -1.15 4.05
C SER A 50 5.59 -1.42 5.43
N GLN A 51 5.42 -0.49 6.37
CA GLN A 51 5.94 -0.61 7.74
C GLN A 51 5.33 -1.80 8.50
N ILE A 52 4.01 -2.02 8.37
CA ILE A 52 3.33 -3.19 8.95
C ILE A 52 3.95 -4.48 8.39
N ARG A 53 4.10 -4.58 7.06
CA ARG A 53 4.67 -5.76 6.41
C ARG A 53 6.10 -6.02 6.87
N GLU A 54 6.93 -5.00 6.94
CA GLU A 54 8.30 -5.09 7.42
C GLU A 54 8.37 -5.59 8.87
N ALA A 55 7.57 -5.01 9.77
CA ALA A 55 7.48 -5.45 11.16
C ALA A 55 7.07 -6.93 11.29
N VAL A 56 6.13 -7.39 10.45
CA VAL A 56 5.71 -8.81 10.40
C VAL A 56 6.85 -9.70 9.92
N LEU A 57 7.50 -9.36 8.81
CA LEU A 57 8.57 -10.17 8.21
C LEU A 57 9.80 -10.28 9.12
N GLU A 58 10.08 -9.24 9.90
CA GLU A 58 11.22 -9.20 10.84
C GLU A 58 10.86 -9.73 12.23
N GLY A 59 9.65 -10.28 12.42
CA GLY A 59 9.21 -10.89 13.67
C GLY A 59 8.90 -9.90 14.80
N ARG A 60 8.80 -8.60 14.51
CA ARG A 60 8.41 -7.56 15.48
C ARG A 60 6.89 -7.50 15.63
N MET A 61 6.31 -8.56 16.21
CA MET A 61 4.86 -8.74 16.29
C MET A 61 4.14 -7.63 17.10
N GLU A 62 4.71 -7.21 18.23
CA GLU A 62 4.13 -6.12 19.03
C GLU A 62 4.05 -4.81 18.25
N GLU A 63 5.09 -4.51 17.46
CA GLU A 63 5.10 -3.33 16.60
C GLU A 63 4.06 -3.45 15.48
N ALA A 64 4.01 -4.60 14.82
CA ALA A 64 3.03 -4.86 13.77
C ALA A 64 1.60 -4.68 14.30
N LEU A 65 1.29 -5.23 15.48
CA LEU A 65 -0.03 -5.10 16.12
C LEU A 65 -0.37 -3.64 16.43
N ARG A 66 0.55 -2.87 17.01
CA ARG A 66 0.34 -1.44 17.27
C ARG A 66 0.08 -0.65 15.99
N LEU A 67 0.85 -0.93 14.94
CA LEU A 67 0.69 -0.25 13.65
C LEU A 67 -0.64 -0.62 12.97
N ILE A 68 -1.07 -1.88 13.05
CA ILE A 68 -2.37 -2.34 12.56
C ILE A 68 -3.50 -1.63 13.31
N ASP A 69 -3.43 -1.57 14.64
CA ASP A 69 -4.44 -0.88 15.47
C ASP A 69 -4.56 0.61 15.13
N LEU A 70 -3.45 1.25 14.74
CA LEU A 70 -3.45 2.65 14.31
C LEU A 70 -4.10 2.87 12.94
N VAL A 71 -4.16 1.82 12.11
CA VAL A 71 -4.78 1.84 10.78
C VAL A 71 -6.25 1.47 10.85
N ASP A 72 -6.56 0.35 11.50
CA ASP A 72 -7.92 -0.11 11.75
C ASP A 72 -7.95 -0.97 13.03
N PRO A 73 -8.47 -0.43 14.14
CA PRO A 73 -8.59 -1.14 15.41
C PRO A 73 -9.44 -2.42 15.34
N GLN A 74 -10.32 -2.55 14.34
CA GLN A 74 -11.20 -3.72 14.20
C GLN A 74 -10.45 -4.95 13.68
N VAL A 75 -9.28 -4.76 13.06
CA VAL A 75 -8.48 -5.86 12.49
C VAL A 75 -7.95 -6.79 13.59
N THR A 76 -7.47 -6.25 14.72
CA THR A 76 -6.97 -7.06 15.84
C THR A 76 -8.07 -7.47 16.82
N ALA A 77 -9.20 -6.75 16.87
CA ALA A 77 -10.31 -7.08 17.76
C ALA A 77 -10.83 -8.51 17.55
N LYS A 78 -10.99 -8.94 16.30
CA LYS A 78 -11.41 -10.31 15.95
C LYS A 78 -10.43 -11.39 16.40
N ALA A 79 -9.13 -11.10 16.44
CA ALA A 79 -8.15 -12.07 16.91
C ALA A 79 -8.25 -12.28 18.43
N LYS A 80 -8.52 -11.20 19.18
CA LYS A 80 -8.71 -11.25 20.63
C LYS A 80 -9.98 -12.00 21.04
N GLU A 81 -11.04 -11.95 20.23
CA GLU A 81 -12.29 -12.70 20.47
C GLU A 81 -12.09 -14.23 20.36
N LEU A 82 -11.10 -14.69 19.61
CA LEU A 82 -10.79 -16.12 19.43
C LEU A 82 -9.91 -16.70 20.57
N GLU A 83 -9.37 -15.85 21.44
CA GLU A 83 -8.57 -16.25 22.61
C GLU A 83 -9.42 -16.38 23.90
N THR A 84 -10.73 -16.17 23.80
CA THR A 84 -11.74 -16.40 24.88
C THR A 84 -12.49 -17.71 24.69
#